data_AF-A0A934TP45-F1
#
_entry.id   AF-A0A934TP45-F1
#
_cell.length_a   1.000
_cell.length_b   1.000
_cell.length_c   1.000
_cell.angle_alpha   90.00
_cell.angle_beta   90.00
_cell.angle_gamma   90.00
#
_symmetry.space_group_name_H-M   'P 1'
#
loop_
_entity.id
_entity.type
_entity.pdbx_description
1 polymer ?
#
loop_
_entity_poly.entity_id
_entity_poly.type
_entity_poly.pdbx_seq_one_letter_code
_entity_poly.pdbx_strand_id
1 'polypeptide(L)'
;MATKPPPSDEDVESSASQFAGTVKESAQQIWLAGLGAFSKAQEEGGKVFQALVKEGVTLQKRTQATAEEKLTEATGRMSSMASELSSKASGQWDTLGTIFEERVSRALKQLGVPSARDIEQLTKRVDALERSIAASQGTGSARKTAAKRAAAAGSAKTPAAKRAPRRTAR
;
A
#
# COMPACT_ATOMS: atom_id res chain seq x y z
N MET A 1 -17.40 69.98 84.38
CA MET A 1 -17.37 69.02 83.27
C MET A 1 -18.74 69.03 82.62
N ALA A 2 -18.90 69.70 81.48
CA ALA A 2 -20.21 69.78 80.81
C ALA A 2 -20.30 68.67 79.76
N THR A 3 -21.15 67.68 80.01
CA THR A 3 -21.51 66.64 79.04
C THR A 3 -22.47 67.23 78.01
N LYS A 4 -22.07 67.20 76.73
CA LYS A 4 -22.86 67.66 75.58
C LYS A 4 -24.17 66.85 75.48
N PRO A 5 -25.34 67.50 75.27
CA PRO A 5 -26.61 66.78 75.13
C PRO A 5 -26.61 65.89 73.87
N PRO A 6 -27.36 64.77 73.87
CA PRO A 6 -27.43 63.87 72.73
C PRO A 6 -28.05 64.57 71.50
N PRO A 7 -27.62 64.20 70.28
CA PRO A 7 -28.19 64.76 69.05
C PRO A 7 -29.69 64.43 68.96
N SER A 8 -30.48 65.36 68.43
CA SER A 8 -31.92 65.17 68.22
C SER A 8 -32.17 64.26 67.02
N ASP A 9 -33.26 63.48 67.06
CA ASP A 9 -33.55 62.44 66.05
C ASP A 9 -33.58 62.98 64.61
N GLU A 10 -34.01 64.24 64.42
CA GLU A 10 -34.03 64.90 63.10
C GLU A 10 -32.64 65.12 62.49
N ASP A 11 -31.62 65.38 63.32
CA ASP A 11 -30.23 65.56 62.86
C ASP A 11 -29.61 64.24 62.39
N VAL A 12 -30.00 63.14 63.03
CA VAL A 12 -29.55 61.78 62.69
C VAL A 12 -30.19 61.34 61.37
N GLU A 13 -31.49 61.61 61.18
CA GLU A 13 -32.22 61.24 59.97
C GLU A 13 -31.79 62.04 58.73
N SER A 14 -31.53 63.35 58.91
CA SER A 14 -30.97 64.21 57.86
C SER A 14 -29.55 63.78 57.44
N SER A 15 -28.69 63.46 58.42
CA SER A 15 -27.32 62.99 58.16
C SER A 15 -27.30 61.64 57.45
N ALA A 16 -28.18 60.71 57.83
CA ALA A 16 -28.31 59.41 57.18
C ALA A 16 -28.81 59.54 55.72
N SER A 17 -29.75 60.46 55.47
CA SER A 17 -30.28 60.72 54.12
C SER A 17 -29.22 61.33 53.20
N GLN A 18 -28.40 62.26 53.70
CA GLN A 18 -27.28 62.83 52.96
C GLN A 18 -26.20 61.77 52.66
N PHE A 19 -25.91 60.90 53.62
CA PHE A 19 -24.98 59.78 53.42
C PHE A 19 -25.50 58.76 52.39
N ALA A 20 -26.78 58.40 52.43
CA ALA A 20 -27.39 57.54 51.42
C ALA A 20 -27.32 58.16 50.01
N GLY A 21 -27.51 59.49 49.92
CA GLY A 21 -27.35 60.23 48.67
C GLY A 21 -25.94 60.17 48.08
N THR A 22 -24.90 60.36 48.91
CA THR A 22 -23.51 60.32 48.45
C THR A 22 -23.05 58.91 48.06
N VAL A 23 -23.52 57.88 48.77
CA VAL A 23 -23.25 56.47 48.42
C VAL A 23 -23.92 56.11 47.10
N LYS A 24 -25.16 56.55 46.87
CA LYS A 24 -25.87 56.32 45.61
C LYS A 24 -25.16 57.00 44.43
N GLU A 25 -24.76 58.26 44.59
CA GLU A 25 -24.01 58.98 43.57
C GLU A 25 -22.67 58.31 43.27
N SER A 26 -21.93 57.91 44.31
CA SER A 26 -20.65 57.19 44.14
C SER A 26 -20.83 55.85 43.44
N ALA A 27 -21.86 55.08 43.82
CA ALA A 27 -22.19 53.82 43.17
C ALA A 27 -22.59 54.02 41.69
N GLN A 28 -23.32 55.08 41.39
CA GLN A 28 -23.70 55.44 40.02
C GLN A 28 -22.48 55.85 39.20
N GLN A 29 -21.54 56.62 39.77
CA GLN A 29 -20.28 56.98 39.11
C GLN A 29 -19.40 55.75 38.86
N ILE A 30 -19.28 54.84 39.83
CA ILE A 30 -18.52 53.59 39.66
C ILE A 30 -19.17 52.72 38.57
N TRP A 31 -20.49 52.64 38.53
CA TRP A 31 -21.20 51.89 37.50
C TRP A 31 -21.01 52.47 36.10
N LEU A 32 -21.13 53.80 35.96
CA LEU A 32 -20.89 54.50 34.69
C LEU A 32 -19.43 54.38 34.23
N ALA A 33 -18.48 54.48 35.17
CA ALA A 33 -17.07 54.24 34.89
C ALA A 33 -16.82 52.78 34.45
N GLY A 34 -17.49 51.82 35.08
CA GLY A 34 -17.45 50.41 34.70
C GLY A 34 -17.97 50.18 33.27
N LEU A 35 -19.12 50.76 32.92
CA LEU A 35 -19.66 50.68 31.56
C LEU A 35 -18.78 51.40 30.52
N GLY A 36 -18.20 52.54 30.87
CA GLY A 36 -17.29 53.28 30.01
C GLY A 36 -15.98 52.52 29.75
N ALA A 37 -15.39 51.95 30.79
CA ALA A 37 -14.19 51.12 30.68
C ALA A 37 -14.44 49.83 29.88
N PHE A 38 -15.59 49.18 30.10
CA PHE A 38 -15.99 48.01 29.31
C PHE A 38 -16.21 48.35 27.83
N SER A 39 -16.85 49.49 27.54
CA SER A 39 -17.05 49.96 26.16
C SER A 39 -15.72 50.26 25.46
N LYS A 40 -14.77 50.87 26.18
CA LYS A 40 -13.41 51.11 25.67
C LYS A 40 -12.65 49.81 25.44
N ALA A 41 -12.76 48.84 26.34
CA ALA A 41 -12.18 47.52 26.17
C ALA A 41 -12.81 46.73 25.02
N GLN A 42 -14.11 46.90 24.72
CA GLN A 42 -14.71 46.33 23.51
C GLN A 42 -14.15 46.96 22.23
N GLU A 43 -14.00 48.29 22.19
CA GLU A 43 -13.46 48.99 21.03
C GLU A 43 -11.98 48.63 20.76
N GLU A 44 -11.17 48.57 21.82
CA GLU A 44 -9.76 48.19 21.73
C GLU A 44 -9.58 46.67 21.56
N GLY A 45 -10.46 45.87 22.16
CA GLY A 45 -10.48 44.41 22.06
C GLY A 45 -10.73 43.92 20.63
N GLY A 46 -11.59 44.61 19.87
CA GLY A 46 -11.81 44.30 18.45
C GLY A 46 -10.55 44.50 17.59
N LYS A 47 -9.75 45.54 17.89
CA LYS A 47 -8.49 45.82 17.17
C LYS A 47 -7.42 44.77 17.48
N VAL A 48 -7.28 44.40 18.75
CA VAL A 48 -6.35 43.34 19.18
C VAL A 48 -6.77 41.98 18.61
N PHE A 49 -8.08 41.68 18.59
CA PHE A 49 -8.59 40.46 17.96
C PHE A 49 -8.27 40.42 16.46
N GLN A 50 -8.53 41.49 15.72
CA GLN A 50 -8.19 41.55 14.30
C GLN A 50 -6.68 41.42 14.05
N ALA A 51 -5.84 42.00 14.90
CA ALA A 51 -4.39 41.83 14.84
C ALA A 51 -3.98 40.37 15.04
N LEU A 52 -4.53 39.70 16.07
CA LEU A 52 -4.28 38.29 16.35
C LEU A 52 -4.78 37.38 15.21
N VAL A 53 -5.95 37.67 14.63
CA VAL A 53 -6.46 36.91 13.47
C VAL A 53 -5.53 37.09 12.27
N LYS A 54 -5.07 38.31 12.00
CA LYS A 54 -4.13 38.58 10.89
C LYS A 54 -2.81 37.85 11.13
N GLU A 55 -2.29 37.90 12.34
CA GLU A 55 -1.06 37.20 12.73
C GLU A 55 -1.25 35.68 12.63
N GLY A 56 -2.37 35.13 13.09
CA GLY A 56 -2.74 33.72 12.95
C GLY A 56 -2.83 33.28 11.48
N VAL A 57 -3.44 34.07 10.61
CA VAL A 57 -3.49 33.79 9.16
C VAL A 57 -2.10 33.83 8.54
N THR A 58 -1.24 34.78 8.94
CA THR A 58 0.15 34.81 8.45
C THR A 58 0.98 33.64 8.95
N LEU A 59 0.80 33.23 10.20
CA LEU A 59 1.47 32.09 10.81
C LEU A 59 1.01 30.78 10.16
N GLN A 60 -0.29 30.64 9.89
CA GLN A 60 -0.84 29.50 9.16
C GLN A 60 -0.26 29.41 7.76
N LYS A 61 -0.24 30.53 7.01
CA LYS A 61 0.35 30.57 5.66
C LYS A 61 1.84 30.23 5.67
N ARG A 62 2.59 30.76 6.64
CA ARG A 62 4.02 30.46 6.80
C ARG A 62 4.24 28.99 7.14
N THR A 63 3.47 28.44 8.08
CA THR A 63 3.54 27.03 8.48
C THR A 63 3.16 26.11 7.34
N GLN A 64 2.11 26.45 6.59
CA GLN A 64 1.69 25.70 5.40
C GLN A 64 2.80 25.71 4.34
N ALA A 65 3.37 26.87 4.02
CA ALA A 65 4.46 26.96 3.06
C ALA A 65 5.69 26.13 3.48
N THR A 66 6.08 26.18 4.76
CA THR A 66 7.18 25.36 5.28
C THR A 66 6.83 23.88 5.29
N ALA A 67 5.59 23.51 5.62
CA ALA A 67 5.13 22.13 5.57
C ALA A 67 5.09 21.59 4.14
N GLU A 68 4.60 22.36 3.17
CA GLU A 68 4.60 22.02 1.75
C GLU A 68 6.03 21.84 1.22
N GLU A 69 6.96 22.71 1.59
CA GLU A 69 8.37 22.58 1.24
C GLU A 69 8.98 21.31 1.85
N LYS A 70 8.74 21.05 3.14
CA LYS A 70 9.24 19.86 3.84
C LYS A 70 8.63 18.56 3.32
N LEU A 71 7.35 18.57 2.99
CA LEU A 71 6.66 17.43 2.36
C LEU A 71 7.22 17.17 0.98
N THR A 72 7.40 18.21 0.16
CA THR A 72 7.99 18.06 -1.18
C THR A 72 9.42 17.52 -1.10
N GLU A 73 10.21 18.02 -0.14
CA GLU A 73 11.58 17.55 0.11
C GLU A 73 11.60 16.08 0.59
N ALA A 74 10.69 15.72 1.50
CA ALA A 74 10.55 14.36 2.03
C ALA A 74 10.03 13.38 0.97
N THR A 75 9.01 13.77 0.19
CA THR A 75 8.49 13.00 -0.93
C THR A 75 9.55 12.83 -2.01
N GLY A 76 10.33 13.87 -2.30
CA GLY A 76 11.47 13.80 -3.22
C GLY A 76 12.52 12.78 -2.76
N ARG A 77 12.93 12.86 -1.48
CA ARG A 77 13.87 11.88 -0.89
C ARG A 77 13.30 10.47 -0.80
N MET A 78 12.03 10.33 -0.47
CA MET A 78 11.36 9.04 -0.42
C MET A 78 11.25 8.44 -1.81
N SER A 79 10.92 9.24 -2.82
CA SER A 79 10.87 8.79 -4.21
C SER A 79 12.26 8.39 -4.71
N SER A 80 13.31 9.14 -4.37
CA SER A 80 14.68 8.78 -4.76
C SER A 80 15.13 7.50 -4.07
N MET A 81 14.90 7.37 -2.75
CA MET A 81 15.18 6.14 -2.01
C MET A 81 14.36 4.95 -2.51
N ALA A 82 13.08 5.14 -2.84
CA ALA A 82 12.23 4.11 -3.41
C ALA A 82 12.72 3.70 -4.79
N SER A 83 13.19 4.63 -5.63
CA SER A 83 13.77 4.33 -6.94
C SER A 83 15.11 3.59 -6.81
N GLU A 84 15.96 3.96 -5.85
CA GLU A 84 17.22 3.26 -5.55
C GLU A 84 16.98 1.87 -4.97
N LEU A 85 16.01 1.74 -4.06
CA LEU A 85 15.63 0.46 -3.49
C LEU A 85 14.95 -0.41 -4.53
N SER A 86 14.06 0.13 -5.36
CA SER A 86 13.41 -0.61 -6.45
C SER A 86 14.43 -1.10 -7.47
N SER A 87 15.39 -0.26 -7.88
CA SER A 87 16.45 -0.67 -8.80
C SER A 87 17.37 -1.74 -8.19
N LYS A 88 17.81 -1.58 -6.94
CA LYS A 88 18.64 -2.58 -6.24
C LYS A 88 17.88 -3.86 -5.86
N ALA A 89 16.60 -3.76 -5.55
CA ALA A 89 15.76 -4.87 -5.16
C ALA A 89 15.06 -5.53 -6.34
N SER A 90 15.08 -4.97 -7.55
CA SER A 90 14.45 -5.57 -8.75
C SER A 90 14.85 -7.03 -8.97
N GLY A 91 16.13 -7.37 -8.77
CA GLY A 91 16.60 -8.76 -8.80
C GLY A 91 16.14 -9.63 -7.60
N GLN A 92 15.91 -9.01 -6.43
CA GLN A 92 15.33 -9.69 -5.27
C GLN A 92 13.82 -9.90 -5.44
N TRP A 93 13.11 -9.00 -6.12
CA TRP A 93 11.71 -9.13 -6.50
C TRP A 93 11.48 -10.28 -7.48
N ASP A 94 12.41 -10.51 -8.41
CA ASP A 94 12.38 -11.67 -9.31
C ASP A 94 12.50 -13.00 -8.55
N THR A 95 13.38 -13.03 -7.54
CA THR A 95 13.55 -14.17 -6.62
C THR A 95 12.29 -14.39 -5.77
N LEU A 96 11.67 -13.31 -5.27
CA LEU A 96 10.39 -13.38 -4.55
C LEU A 96 9.25 -13.83 -5.47
N GLY A 97 9.26 -13.42 -6.75
CA GLY A 97 8.33 -13.92 -7.76
C GLY A 97 8.43 -15.42 -7.94
N THR A 98 9.66 -15.95 -7.98
CA THR A 98 9.91 -17.40 -8.05
C THR A 98 9.44 -18.13 -6.78
N ILE A 99 9.71 -17.58 -5.59
CA ILE A 99 9.26 -18.17 -4.32
C ILE A 99 7.74 -18.09 -4.18
N PHE A 100 7.12 -17.00 -4.61
CA PHE A 100 5.67 -16.84 -4.63
C PHE A 100 5.03 -17.85 -5.58
N GLU A 101 5.56 -18.01 -6.79
CA GLU A 101 5.10 -19.03 -7.75
C GLU A 101 5.26 -20.45 -7.16
N GLU A 102 6.36 -20.75 -6.46
CA GLU A 102 6.52 -22.03 -5.77
C GLU A 102 5.46 -22.23 -4.68
N ARG A 103 5.16 -21.19 -3.90
CA ARG A 103 4.14 -21.24 -2.84
C ARG A 103 2.72 -21.33 -3.39
N VAL A 104 2.41 -20.57 -4.43
CA VAL A 104 1.11 -20.59 -5.13
C VAL A 104 0.91 -21.93 -5.81
N SER A 105 1.89 -22.42 -6.56
CA SER A 105 1.81 -23.74 -7.20
C SER A 105 1.68 -24.86 -6.17
N ARG A 106 2.33 -24.77 -5.00
CA ARG A 106 2.17 -25.73 -3.90
C ARG A 106 0.77 -25.66 -3.28
N ALA A 107 0.22 -24.46 -3.10
CA ALA A 107 -1.15 -24.29 -2.61
C ALA A 107 -2.19 -24.83 -3.60
N LEU A 108 -2.03 -24.56 -4.89
CA LEU A 108 -2.90 -25.05 -5.95
C LEU A 108 -2.85 -26.58 -6.07
N LYS A 109 -1.66 -27.19 -5.96
CA LYS A 109 -1.51 -28.65 -5.91
C LYS A 109 -2.21 -29.27 -4.71
N GLN A 110 -2.12 -28.65 -3.53
CA GLN A 110 -2.85 -29.11 -2.34
C GLN A 110 -4.38 -28.97 -2.48
N LEU A 111 -4.83 -28.03 -3.31
CA LEU A 111 -6.24 -27.84 -3.65
C LEU A 111 -6.71 -28.77 -4.79
N GLY A 112 -5.81 -29.61 -5.34
CA GLY A 112 -6.13 -30.56 -6.40
C GLY A 112 -6.12 -29.98 -7.81
N VAL A 113 -5.60 -28.76 -8.01
CA VAL A 113 -5.47 -28.14 -9.34
C VAL A 113 -4.22 -28.70 -10.03
N PRO A 114 -4.35 -29.43 -11.17
CA PRO A 114 -3.22 -29.98 -11.90
C PRO A 114 -2.35 -28.87 -12.50
N SER A 115 -1.03 -29.06 -12.52
CA SER A 115 -0.13 -28.06 -13.10
C SER A 115 -0.07 -28.17 -14.63
N ALA A 116 0.35 -27.09 -15.32
CA ALA A 116 0.47 -27.07 -16.78
C ALA A 116 1.36 -28.21 -17.33
N ARG A 117 2.45 -28.54 -16.62
CA ARG A 117 3.32 -29.67 -16.98
C ARG A 117 2.62 -31.02 -16.91
N ASP A 118 1.74 -31.20 -15.93
CA ASP A 118 1.01 -32.46 -15.76
C ASP A 118 0.03 -32.65 -16.93
N ILE A 119 -0.62 -31.57 -17.35
CA ILE A 119 -1.49 -31.54 -18.53
C ILE A 119 -0.69 -31.89 -19.79
N GLU A 120 0.47 -31.27 -20.02
CA GLU A 120 1.32 -31.57 -21.18
C GLU A 120 1.80 -33.03 -21.22
N GLN A 121 2.18 -33.60 -20.07
CA GLN A 121 2.57 -35.01 -19.99
C GLN A 121 1.40 -35.92 -20.31
N LEU A 122 0.19 -35.58 -19.84
CA LEU A 122 -1.01 -36.33 -20.14
C LEU A 122 -1.33 -36.26 -21.63
N THR A 123 -1.28 -35.07 -22.25
CA THR A 123 -1.48 -34.90 -23.70
C THR A 123 -0.51 -35.75 -24.51
N LYS A 124 0.79 -35.74 -24.18
CA LYS A 124 1.79 -36.59 -24.87
C LYS A 124 1.49 -38.08 -24.74
N ARG A 125 1.02 -38.51 -23.57
CA ARG A 125 0.61 -39.91 -23.35
C ARG A 125 -0.63 -40.25 -24.19
N VAL A 126 -1.62 -39.36 -24.24
CA VAL A 126 -2.82 -39.52 -25.07
C VAL A 126 -2.43 -39.64 -26.54
N ASP A 127 -1.58 -38.75 -27.07
CA ASP A 127 -1.12 -38.84 -28.47
C ASP A 127 -0.39 -40.16 -28.76
N ALA A 128 0.41 -40.67 -27.82
CA ALA A 128 1.10 -41.94 -27.98
C ALA A 128 0.12 -43.12 -27.96
N LEU A 129 -0.89 -43.06 -27.08
CA LEU A 129 -1.97 -44.03 -27.00
C LEU A 129 -2.79 -44.04 -28.29
N GLU A 130 -3.21 -42.87 -28.80
CA GLU A 130 -3.92 -42.72 -30.07
C GLU A 130 -3.14 -43.34 -31.24
N ARG A 131 -1.83 -43.09 -31.32
CA ARG A 131 -0.97 -43.72 -32.34
C ARG A 131 -0.93 -45.24 -32.21
N SER A 132 -0.84 -45.77 -30.98
CA SER A 132 -0.83 -47.23 -30.76
C SER A 132 -2.18 -47.90 -31.05
N ILE A 133 -3.29 -47.22 -30.76
CA ILE A 133 -4.64 -47.68 -31.10
C ILE A 133 -4.84 -47.64 -32.61
N ALA A 134 -4.44 -46.57 -33.29
CA ALA A 134 -4.49 -46.49 -34.75
C ALA A 134 -3.64 -47.59 -35.42
N ALA A 135 -2.44 -47.85 -34.89
CA ALA A 135 -1.60 -48.95 -35.36
C ALA A 135 -2.23 -50.33 -35.11
N SER A 136 -2.92 -50.53 -33.98
CA SER A 136 -3.57 -51.79 -33.63
C SER A 136 -4.85 -52.03 -34.45
N GLN A 137 -5.69 -51.01 -34.67
CA GLN A 137 -6.90 -51.10 -35.50
C GLN A 137 -6.59 -51.24 -37.00
N GLY A 138 -5.40 -50.82 -37.45
CA GLY A 138 -4.93 -51.05 -38.82
C GLY A 138 -4.57 -52.51 -39.16
N THR A 139 -4.54 -53.42 -38.18
CA THR A 139 -4.12 -54.83 -38.41
C THR A 139 -5.27 -55.77 -38.80
N GLY A 140 -6.51 -55.28 -38.87
CA GLY A 140 -7.67 -56.08 -39.28
C GLY A 140 -7.76 -56.41 -40.79
N SER A 141 -6.95 -55.78 -41.66
CA SER A 141 -7.15 -55.89 -43.12
C SER A 141 -5.91 -56.25 -43.95
N ALA A 142 -4.87 -56.85 -43.36
CA ALA A 142 -3.63 -57.15 -44.09
C ALA A 142 -3.13 -58.61 -44.02
N ARG A 143 -3.94 -59.58 -43.52
CA ARG A 143 -3.46 -60.98 -43.37
C ARG A 143 -3.61 -61.88 -44.60
N LYS A 144 -4.21 -61.45 -45.72
CA LYS A 144 -4.57 -62.40 -46.82
C LYS A 144 -3.56 -62.58 -47.96
N THR A 145 -2.42 -61.88 -48.06
CA THR A 145 -1.60 -61.94 -49.30
C THR A 145 -0.18 -62.48 -49.18
N ALA A 146 0.36 -62.75 -47.99
CA ALA A 146 1.79 -63.10 -47.86
C ALA A 146 2.14 -64.61 -47.87
N ALA A 147 1.17 -65.53 -47.98
CA ALA A 147 1.44 -66.98 -47.82
C ALA A 147 1.72 -67.77 -49.12
N LYS A 148 1.74 -67.16 -50.32
CA LYS A 148 1.84 -67.91 -51.59
C LYS A 148 3.18 -67.77 -52.37
N ARG A 149 4.27 -67.26 -51.78
CA ARG A 149 5.50 -66.99 -52.57
C ARG A 149 6.81 -67.62 -52.08
N ALA A 150 6.78 -68.51 -51.10
CA ALA A 150 8.00 -69.10 -50.51
C ALA A 150 8.23 -70.59 -50.86
N ALA A 151 7.76 -71.07 -52.03
CA ALA A 151 7.98 -72.44 -52.47
C ALA A 151 8.32 -72.54 -53.96
N ALA A 152 9.44 -71.93 -54.38
CA ALA A 152 10.14 -72.27 -55.64
C ALA A 152 11.46 -71.50 -55.75
N ALA A 153 12.56 -72.08 -55.26
CA ALA A 153 13.91 -71.91 -55.84
C ALA A 153 14.92 -72.76 -55.05
N GLY A 154 15.19 -73.95 -55.54
CA GLY A 154 16.29 -74.80 -55.08
C GLY A 154 17.43 -74.89 -56.10
N SER A 155 18.62 -75.13 -55.56
CA SER A 155 19.79 -75.81 -56.16
C SER A 155 20.72 -75.06 -57.14
N ALA A 156 22.00 -74.87 -56.76
CA ALA A 156 23.14 -75.68 -57.28
C ALA A 156 24.55 -74.99 -57.19
N LYS A 157 25.49 -75.74 -56.58
CA LYS A 157 26.92 -75.95 -56.92
C LYS A 157 28.05 -74.97 -56.48
N THR A 158 28.96 -75.53 -55.66
CA THR A 158 30.41 -75.26 -55.42
C THR A 158 31.28 -75.53 -56.68
N PRO A 159 32.63 -75.23 -56.79
CA PRO A 159 33.68 -75.37 -55.74
C PRO A 159 34.92 -74.41 -55.75
N ALA A 160 35.75 -74.57 -54.69
CA ALA A 160 37.23 -74.58 -54.61
C ALA A 160 38.13 -73.31 -54.73
N ALA A 161 38.71 -72.94 -53.58
CA ALA A 161 40.14 -72.74 -53.23
C ALA A 161 41.12 -71.94 -54.13
N LYS A 162 41.73 -70.87 -53.55
CA LYS A 162 43.22 -70.68 -53.54
C LYS A 162 43.70 -69.57 -52.58
N ARG A 163 44.98 -69.74 -52.18
CA ARG A 163 45.76 -69.20 -51.06
C ARG A 163 46.08 -67.68 -51.10
N ALA A 164 46.40 -67.18 -49.90
CA ALA A 164 47.06 -65.90 -49.58
C ALA A 164 48.46 -65.72 -50.22
N PRO A 165 49.04 -64.50 -50.10
CA PRO A 165 50.20 -64.38 -49.21
C PRO A 165 50.23 -63.12 -48.30
N ARG A 166 50.98 -63.25 -47.21
CA ARG A 166 51.43 -62.22 -46.26
C ARG A 166 52.48 -61.27 -46.88
N ARG A 167 52.49 -60.00 -46.44
CA ARG A 167 53.66 -59.13 -46.08
C ARG A 167 53.12 -57.73 -45.74
N THR A 168 53.04 -57.29 -44.47
CA THR A 168 54.03 -56.64 -43.59
C THR A 168 54.63 -55.30 -44.05
N ALA A 169 54.62 -54.37 -43.07
CA ALA A 169 55.35 -53.08 -42.94
C ALA A 169 54.74 -51.91 -43.73
N ARG A 170 54.57 -50.70 -43.18
CA ARG A 170 55.18 -50.00 -42.04
C ARG A 170 54.23 -48.92 -41.54
#